data_AF-A0A3A9TKY9-F1
#
_entry.id   AF-A0A3A9TKY9-F1
#
_cell.length_a   1.000
_cell.length_b   1.000
_cell.length_c   1.000
_cell.angle_alpha   90.00
_cell.angle_beta   90.00
_cell.angle_gamma   90.00
#
_symmetry.space_group_name_H-M   'P 1'
#
loop_
_entity.id
_entity.type
_entity.pdbx_description
1 polymer ?
#
loop_
_entity_poly.entity_id
_entity_poly.type
_entity_poly.pdbx_seq_one_letter_code
_entity_poly.pdbx_strand_id
1 'polypeptide(L)'
;MKKRFFSILIALGMILSVFYFESDIVPATIAYAENEVSTDITIDDEYLIPDGMGFFTYYVVVATNTTGSDIKISADFLAKDKSGTVLRRVNDYSDAVKNGQQFILYGQFATEAVKRAASFEYVYNTAPTDKCAYSHVSVNAQKNDGLVELSATNYSKYDVQGVGVRTIFLKNGKPVAFDTVNIADVGTAFHGGSTNYQVVGMNVSDYDDVVVTYTSVSNIPLPEDI
;
A
#
# COMPACT_ATOMS: atom_id res chain seq x y z
N MET A 1 -36.12 42.96 -14.66
CA MET A 1 -36.12 41.48 -14.72
C MET A 1 -34.94 40.87 -15.49
N LYS A 2 -34.46 41.46 -16.61
CA LYS A 2 -33.35 40.90 -17.41
C LYS A 2 -31.99 40.74 -16.68
N LYS A 3 -31.67 41.59 -15.70
CA LYS A 3 -30.41 41.52 -14.95
C LYS A 3 -30.35 40.37 -13.93
N ARG A 4 -31.49 39.88 -13.42
CA ARG A 4 -31.54 38.78 -12.44
C ARG A 4 -31.36 37.40 -13.08
N PHE A 5 -31.83 37.23 -14.32
CA PHE A 5 -31.62 36.00 -15.10
C PHE A 5 -30.15 35.80 -15.50
N PHE A 6 -29.43 36.89 -15.79
CA PHE A 6 -28.01 36.83 -16.15
C PHE A 6 -27.12 36.38 -14.99
N SER A 7 -27.42 36.82 -13.76
CA SER A 7 -26.69 36.41 -12.56
C SER A 7 -26.90 34.94 -12.19
N ILE A 8 -28.09 34.38 -12.45
CA ILE A 8 -28.40 32.97 -12.21
C ILE A 8 -27.68 32.07 -13.24
N LEU A 9 -27.62 32.49 -14.50
CA LEU A 9 -26.87 31.77 -15.56
C LEU A 9 -25.36 31.74 -15.28
N ILE A 10 -24.78 32.83 -14.78
CA ILE A 10 -23.36 32.87 -14.40
C ILE A 10 -23.08 31.98 -13.18
N ALA A 11 -23.97 31.94 -12.19
CA ALA A 11 -23.84 31.05 -11.04
C ALA A 11 -23.98 29.57 -11.43
N LEU A 12 -24.91 29.22 -12.32
CA LEU A 12 -25.06 27.87 -12.87
C LEU A 12 -23.86 27.45 -13.73
N GLY A 13 -23.30 28.38 -14.53
CA GLY A 13 -22.08 28.14 -15.32
C GLY A 13 -20.85 27.88 -14.45
N MET A 14 -20.71 28.59 -13.32
CA MET A 14 -19.62 28.35 -12.36
C MET A 14 -19.79 27.01 -11.61
N ILE A 15 -21.02 26.61 -11.27
CA ILE A 15 -21.28 25.30 -10.63
C ILE A 15 -20.98 24.15 -11.60
N LEU A 16 -21.26 24.31 -12.90
CA LEU A 16 -20.93 23.31 -13.94
C LEU A 16 -19.42 23.24 -14.24
N SER A 17 -18.65 24.32 -14.07
CA SER A 17 -17.19 24.28 -14.26
C SER A 17 -16.43 23.57 -13.12
N VAL A 18 -17.04 23.40 -11.94
CA VAL A 18 -16.41 22.63 -10.84
C VAL A 18 -16.47 21.12 -11.10
N PHE A 19 -17.40 20.65 -11.94
CA PHE A 19 -17.50 19.23 -12.34
C PHE A 19 -16.70 18.88 -13.61
N TYR A 20 -16.05 19.87 -14.24
CA TYR A 20 -15.26 19.69 -15.46
C TYR A 20 -13.74 19.71 -15.24
N PHE A 21 -13.30 19.75 -13.98
CA PHE A 21 -11.97 19.27 -13.66
C PHE A 21 -12.04 17.74 -13.70
N GLU A 22 -11.81 17.18 -14.88
CA GLU A 22 -11.27 15.83 -15.00
C GLU A 22 -10.00 15.81 -14.16
N SER A 23 -10.12 15.41 -12.89
CA SER A 23 -8.99 14.85 -12.19
C SER A 23 -8.57 13.67 -13.06
N ASP A 24 -7.35 13.71 -13.59
CA ASP A 24 -6.75 12.56 -14.25
C ASP A 24 -6.63 11.44 -13.21
N ILE A 25 -7.68 10.64 -13.03
CA ILE A 25 -7.66 9.51 -12.11
C ILE A 25 -6.74 8.48 -12.76
N VAL A 26 -5.53 8.32 -12.21
CA VAL A 26 -4.80 7.06 -12.38
C VAL A 26 -5.66 6.01 -11.68
N PRO A 27 -6.06 4.92 -12.36
CA PRO A 27 -6.64 3.77 -11.69
C PRO A 27 -5.74 3.43 -10.50
N ALA A 28 -6.28 3.52 -9.29
CA ALA A 28 -5.60 3.10 -8.09
C ALA A 28 -6.42 1.94 -7.54
N THR A 29 -5.84 0.75 -7.62
CA THR A 29 -6.43 -0.43 -7.00
C THR A 29 -6.00 -0.43 -5.54
N ILE A 30 -6.88 0.06 -4.67
CA ILE A 30 -6.71 -0.06 -3.22
C ILE A 30 -7.16 -1.45 -2.84
N ALA A 31 -6.26 -2.20 -2.21
CA ALA A 31 -6.54 -3.57 -1.84
C ALA A 31 -7.42 -3.61 -0.58
N TYR A 32 -8.56 -4.29 -0.70
CA TYR A 32 -9.52 -4.50 0.38
C TYR A 32 -9.50 -5.96 0.86
N ALA A 33 -10.10 -6.21 2.03
CA ALA A 33 -10.26 -7.57 2.52
C ALA A 33 -11.29 -8.38 1.69
N GLU A 34 -10.89 -9.56 1.23
CA GLU A 34 -11.72 -10.55 0.55
C GLU A 34 -12.47 -11.47 1.54
N ASN A 35 -13.66 -11.95 1.15
CA ASN A 35 -14.56 -12.69 2.06
C ASN A 35 -14.43 -14.24 1.98
N GLU A 36 -13.58 -14.80 1.12
CA GLU A 36 -13.45 -16.26 0.97
C GLU A 36 -12.31 -16.86 1.82
N VAL A 37 -12.61 -18.00 2.46
CA VAL A 37 -11.71 -18.69 3.39
C VAL A 37 -10.98 -19.81 2.64
N SER A 38 -9.76 -19.53 2.20
CA SER A 38 -8.74 -20.57 1.91
C SER A 38 -8.10 -21.04 3.24
N THR A 39 -7.12 -21.94 3.23
CA THR A 39 -6.53 -22.49 4.47
C THR A 39 -5.14 -21.97 4.80
N ASP A 40 -4.60 -21.03 4.01
CA ASP A 40 -3.26 -20.45 4.20
C ASP A 40 -3.18 -19.02 3.65
N ILE A 41 -1.99 -18.47 3.42
CA ILE A 41 -1.76 -17.27 2.61
C ILE A 41 -1.87 -17.62 1.12
N THR A 42 -2.62 -16.82 0.36
CA THR A 42 -2.63 -16.90 -1.11
C THR A 42 -1.60 -15.93 -1.67
N ILE A 43 -0.74 -16.40 -2.57
CA ILE A 43 0.25 -15.57 -3.28
C ILE A 43 -0.39 -15.13 -4.59
N ASP A 44 -0.63 -13.83 -4.73
CA ASP A 44 -1.35 -13.26 -5.86
C ASP A 44 -0.38 -12.97 -7.01
N ASP A 45 0.74 -12.31 -6.68
CA ASP A 45 1.78 -11.94 -7.64
C ASP A 45 3.16 -11.83 -6.99
N GLU A 46 4.19 -11.94 -7.83
CA GLU A 46 5.58 -11.77 -7.44
C GLU A 46 6.34 -10.92 -8.46
N TYR A 47 7.10 -9.94 -7.97
CA TYR A 47 7.80 -8.98 -8.82
C TYR A 47 9.24 -8.78 -8.38
N LEU A 48 10.13 -8.66 -9.37
CA LEU A 48 11.50 -8.18 -9.17
C LEU A 48 11.63 -6.78 -9.78
N ILE A 49 11.73 -5.77 -8.93
CA ILE A 49 11.61 -4.36 -9.31
C ILE A 49 12.92 -3.64 -8.95
N PRO A 50 13.73 -3.18 -9.92
CA PRO A 50 14.85 -2.30 -9.62
C PRO A 50 14.35 -0.92 -9.18
N ASP A 51 15.07 -0.26 -8.26
CA ASP A 51 14.81 1.15 -7.97
C ASP A 51 15.21 2.04 -9.16
N GLY A 52 14.64 3.24 -9.24
CA GLY A 52 14.90 4.16 -10.35
C GLY A 52 16.36 4.60 -10.50
N MET A 53 17.19 4.42 -9.47
CA MET A 53 18.61 4.76 -9.46
C MET A 53 19.54 3.54 -9.69
N GLY A 54 19.00 2.33 -9.70
CA GLY A 54 19.75 1.07 -9.82
C GLY A 54 20.53 0.64 -8.56
N PHE A 55 20.37 1.32 -7.43
CA PHE A 55 21.03 0.97 -6.16
C PHE A 55 20.41 -0.24 -5.48
N PHE A 56 19.10 -0.41 -5.62
CA PHE A 56 18.35 -1.47 -4.96
C PHE A 56 17.53 -2.28 -5.96
N THR A 57 17.33 -3.55 -5.62
CA THR A 57 16.38 -4.44 -6.27
C THR A 57 15.42 -4.94 -5.21
N TYR A 58 14.13 -4.71 -5.41
CA TYR A 58 13.05 -5.17 -4.55
C TYR A 58 12.50 -6.48 -5.08
N TYR A 59 12.45 -7.50 -4.24
CA TYR A 59 11.64 -8.69 -4.50
C TYR A 59 10.33 -8.52 -3.71
N VAL A 60 9.24 -8.25 -4.43
CA VAL A 60 7.94 -7.88 -3.89
C VAL A 60 6.98 -9.05 -4.06
N VAL A 61 6.28 -9.42 -2.99
CA VAL A 61 5.28 -10.48 -2.96
C VAL A 61 3.95 -9.83 -2.58
N VAL A 62 2.98 -9.87 -3.49
CA VAL A 62 1.59 -9.50 -3.23
C VAL A 62 0.86 -10.75 -2.78
N ALA A 63 0.21 -10.69 -1.62
CA ALA A 63 -0.43 -11.84 -1.03
C ALA A 63 -1.72 -11.45 -0.31
N THR A 64 -2.62 -12.41 -0.16
CA THR A 64 -3.89 -12.25 0.56
C THR A 64 -3.93 -13.16 1.77
N ASN A 65 -4.23 -12.60 2.94
CA ASN A 65 -4.39 -13.40 4.16
C ASN A 65 -5.70 -14.17 4.08
N THR A 66 -5.63 -15.44 3.71
CA THR A 66 -6.80 -16.32 3.69
C THR A 66 -6.78 -17.35 4.81
N THR A 67 -6.09 -17.10 5.93
CA THR A 67 -5.93 -18.09 7.02
C THR A 67 -7.19 -18.32 7.87
N GLY A 68 -8.23 -17.50 7.70
CA GLY A 68 -9.43 -17.52 8.53
C GLY A 68 -9.30 -16.74 9.85
N SER A 69 -8.16 -16.09 10.11
CA SER A 69 -7.95 -15.23 11.28
C SER A 69 -7.02 -14.06 10.95
N ASP A 70 -7.05 -13.02 11.79
CA ASP A 70 -6.05 -11.97 11.74
C ASP A 70 -4.68 -12.51 12.17
N ILE A 71 -3.63 -12.15 11.43
CA ILE A 71 -2.29 -12.69 11.64
C ILE A 71 -1.24 -11.59 11.79
N LYS A 72 -0.15 -11.92 12.47
CA LYS A 72 1.17 -11.34 12.21
C LYS A 72 1.94 -12.27 11.26
N ILE A 73 2.76 -11.70 10.41
CA ILE A 73 3.56 -12.42 9.41
C ILE A 73 4.97 -11.86 9.35
N SER A 74 5.96 -12.73 9.19
CA SER A 74 7.35 -12.36 8.88
C SER A 74 7.88 -13.22 7.74
N ALA A 75 8.74 -12.63 6.91
CA ALA A 75 9.36 -13.32 5.78
C ALA A 75 10.86 -13.02 5.69
N ASP A 76 11.64 -14.08 5.50
CA ASP A 76 13.04 -14.01 5.11
C ASP A 76 13.15 -14.11 3.59
N PHE A 77 13.63 -13.06 2.95
CA PHE A 77 13.92 -13.02 1.52
C PHE A 77 15.38 -13.37 1.26
N LEU A 78 15.60 -14.27 0.30
CA LEU A 78 16.90 -14.84 -0.03
C LEU A 78 17.23 -14.58 -1.50
N ALA A 79 18.42 -14.02 -1.76
CA ALA A 79 19.00 -14.00 -3.10
C ALA A 79 20.06 -15.09 -3.19
N LYS A 80 19.94 -16.01 -4.16
CA LYS A 80 20.86 -17.16 -4.33
C LYS A 80 21.56 -17.13 -5.67
N ASP A 81 22.82 -17.59 -5.70
CA ASP A 81 23.52 -17.80 -6.97
C ASP A 81 23.12 -19.10 -7.67
N LYS A 82 23.71 -19.37 -8.84
CA LYS A 82 23.43 -20.59 -9.63
C LYS A 82 23.74 -21.91 -8.91
N SER A 83 24.58 -21.89 -7.87
CA SER A 83 24.90 -23.07 -7.06
C SER A 83 23.90 -23.31 -5.93
N GLY A 84 22.95 -22.38 -5.72
CA GLY A 84 22.03 -22.38 -4.59
C GLY A 84 22.60 -21.72 -3.33
N THR A 85 23.80 -21.13 -3.40
CA THR A 85 24.40 -20.43 -2.26
C THR A 85 23.70 -19.10 -2.03
N VAL A 86 23.29 -18.85 -0.78
CA VAL A 86 22.67 -17.58 -0.38
C VAL A 86 23.72 -16.46 -0.41
N LEU A 87 23.53 -15.51 -1.32
CA LEU A 87 24.33 -14.29 -1.43
C LEU A 87 23.94 -13.28 -0.35
N ARG A 88 22.63 -13.10 -0.17
CA ARG A 88 22.05 -12.16 0.79
C ARG A 88 20.74 -12.67 1.35
N ARG A 89 20.47 -12.29 2.58
CA ARG A 89 19.20 -12.46 3.29
C ARG A 89 18.78 -11.10 3.84
N VAL A 90 17.51 -10.76 3.65
CA VAL A 90 16.85 -9.61 4.29
C VAL A 90 15.51 -10.06 4.84
N ASN A 91 14.97 -9.33 5.79
CA ASN A 91 13.74 -9.69 6.49
C ASN A 91 12.74 -8.55 6.40
N ASP A 92 11.46 -8.91 6.35
CA ASP A 92 10.34 -7.99 6.42
C ASP A 92 9.18 -8.64 7.20
N TYR A 93 8.30 -7.82 7.77
CA TYR A 93 7.21 -8.29 8.62
C TYR A 93 6.03 -7.31 8.66
N SER A 94 4.88 -7.83 9.08
CA SER A 94 3.72 -7.05 9.51
C SER A 94 3.15 -7.64 10.79
N ASP A 95 2.91 -6.79 11.79
CA ASP A 95 2.35 -7.20 13.09
C ASP A 95 0.83 -7.44 13.04
N ALA A 96 0.16 -6.97 11.98
CA ALA A 96 -1.25 -7.25 11.76
C ALA A 96 -1.64 -7.18 10.28
N VAL A 97 -2.27 -8.26 9.82
CA VAL A 97 -2.96 -8.38 8.54
C VAL A 97 -4.31 -9.02 8.81
N LYS A 98 -5.39 -8.31 8.46
CA LYS A 98 -6.76 -8.79 8.66
C LYS A 98 -7.03 -10.04 7.83
N ASN A 99 -7.88 -10.95 8.29
CA ASN A 99 -8.41 -12.00 7.42
C ASN A 99 -9.07 -11.38 6.17
N GLY A 100 -8.77 -11.94 5.01
CA GLY A 100 -9.16 -11.44 3.70
C GLY A 100 -8.27 -10.34 3.14
N GLN A 101 -7.48 -9.64 3.95
CA GLN A 101 -6.73 -8.48 3.50
C GLN A 101 -5.58 -8.87 2.56
N GLN A 102 -5.51 -8.20 1.41
CA GLN A 102 -4.32 -8.20 0.57
C GLN A 102 -3.26 -7.25 1.15
N PHE A 103 -2.02 -7.73 1.15
CA PHE A 103 -0.85 -7.06 1.70
C PHE A 103 0.37 -7.35 0.83
N ILE A 104 1.41 -6.55 1.00
CA ILE A 104 2.70 -6.76 0.35
C ILE A 104 3.73 -7.14 1.41
N LEU A 105 4.61 -8.09 1.11
CA LEU A 105 5.92 -8.27 1.76
C LEU A 105 7.04 -8.02 0.73
N TYR A 106 8.19 -7.53 1.17
CA TYR A 106 9.30 -7.32 0.23
C TYR A 106 10.69 -7.52 0.84
N GLY A 107 11.62 -7.98 0.01
CA GLY A 107 13.05 -7.96 0.30
C GLY A 107 13.75 -6.86 -0.49
N GLN A 108 14.37 -5.89 0.20
CA GLN A 108 15.23 -4.89 -0.44
C GLN A 108 16.68 -5.36 -0.45
N PHE A 109 17.23 -5.57 -1.64
CA PHE A 109 18.62 -5.97 -1.83
C PHE A 109 19.42 -4.85 -2.46
N ALA A 110 20.63 -4.58 -1.96
CA ALA A 110 21.59 -3.76 -2.70
C ALA A 110 21.93 -4.48 -4.02
N THR A 111 21.68 -3.84 -5.17
CA THR A 111 21.79 -4.45 -6.50
C THR A 111 23.16 -5.08 -6.73
N GLU A 112 24.24 -4.38 -6.36
CA GLU A 112 25.60 -4.90 -6.50
C GLU A 112 25.87 -6.14 -5.63
N ALA A 113 25.22 -6.27 -4.47
CA ALA A 113 25.36 -7.44 -3.60
C ALA A 113 24.66 -8.70 -4.16
N VAL A 114 23.67 -8.51 -5.06
CA VAL A 114 22.88 -9.59 -5.67
C VAL A 114 23.06 -9.68 -7.18
N LYS A 115 24.07 -9.02 -7.75
CA LYS A 115 24.35 -9.01 -9.20
C LYS A 115 24.58 -10.39 -9.82
N ARG A 116 25.02 -11.37 -9.01
CA ARG A 116 25.20 -12.77 -9.40
C ARG A 116 24.04 -13.67 -8.99
N ALA A 117 22.95 -13.11 -8.46
CA ALA A 117 21.77 -13.88 -8.11
C ALA A 117 21.18 -14.51 -9.37
N ALA A 118 20.85 -15.80 -9.26
CA ALA A 118 20.16 -16.57 -10.27
C ALA A 118 18.69 -16.80 -9.88
N SER A 119 18.38 -16.76 -8.59
CA SER A 119 17.02 -16.84 -8.06
C SER A 119 16.84 -15.96 -6.83
N PHE A 120 15.60 -15.57 -6.62
CA PHE A 120 15.11 -14.97 -5.39
C PHE A 120 14.03 -15.87 -4.81
N GLU A 121 14.03 -16.06 -3.50
CA GLU A 121 13.10 -16.91 -2.78
C GLU A 121 12.69 -16.22 -1.47
N TYR A 122 11.58 -16.66 -0.87
CA TYR A 122 11.17 -16.22 0.45
C TYR A 122 10.68 -17.40 1.28
N VAL A 123 10.82 -17.27 2.59
CA VAL A 123 10.25 -18.21 3.58
C VAL A 123 9.52 -17.38 4.60
N TYR A 124 8.23 -17.64 4.79
CA TYR A 124 7.40 -16.90 5.73
C TYR A 124 6.90 -17.75 6.89
N ASN A 125 6.54 -17.08 7.98
CA ASN A 125 5.86 -17.66 9.13
C ASN A 125 4.70 -16.76 9.54
N THR A 126 3.59 -17.36 9.94
CA THR A 126 2.41 -16.66 10.43
C THR A 126 2.13 -17.04 11.88
N ALA A 127 1.47 -16.14 12.61
CA ALA A 127 0.89 -16.43 13.91
C ALA A 127 -0.35 -15.56 14.13
N PRO A 128 -1.36 -16.02 14.88
CA PRO A 128 -2.54 -15.21 15.18
C PRO A 128 -2.19 -13.89 15.88
N THR A 129 -3.00 -12.86 15.67
CA THR A 129 -2.91 -11.55 16.35
C THR A 129 -4.29 -10.98 16.62
N ASP A 130 -4.43 -10.23 17.71
CA ASP A 130 -5.63 -9.47 18.08
C ASP A 130 -5.44 -7.95 17.94
N LYS A 131 -4.33 -7.55 17.29
CA LYS A 131 -3.91 -6.15 17.16
C LYS A 131 -4.27 -5.51 15.83
N CYS A 132 -5.14 -6.12 15.03
CA CYS A 132 -5.47 -5.54 13.73
C CYS A 132 -6.33 -4.27 13.88
N ALA A 133 -5.89 -3.17 13.28
CA ALA A 133 -6.65 -1.92 13.20
C ALA A 133 -7.15 -1.63 11.78
N TYR A 134 -6.98 -2.56 10.84
CA TYR A 134 -7.31 -2.37 9.42
C TYR A 134 -8.73 -1.85 9.20
N SER A 135 -9.73 -2.42 9.88
CA SER A 135 -11.14 -2.00 9.74
C SER A 135 -11.44 -0.58 10.26
N HIS A 136 -10.54 -0.01 11.07
CA HIS A 136 -10.69 1.31 11.67
C HIS A 136 -9.99 2.41 10.89
N VAL A 137 -9.20 2.04 9.87
CA VAL A 137 -8.41 2.96 9.06
C VAL A 137 -8.83 2.81 7.62
N SER A 138 -9.14 3.93 6.97
CA SER A 138 -9.28 3.98 5.51
C SER A 138 -8.06 4.66 4.89
N VAL A 139 -7.61 4.14 3.75
CA VAL A 139 -6.61 4.79 2.90
C VAL A 139 -7.27 5.14 1.58
N ASN A 140 -7.03 6.35 1.09
CA ASN A 140 -7.43 6.80 -0.24
C ASN A 140 -6.21 7.29 -1.01
N ALA A 141 -6.17 7.00 -2.31
CA ALA A 141 -5.15 7.50 -3.23
C ALA A 141 -5.77 8.51 -4.19
N GLN A 142 -5.10 9.63 -4.41
CA GLN A 142 -5.48 10.65 -5.38
C GLN A 142 -4.26 11.10 -6.18
N LYS A 143 -4.48 11.44 -7.46
CA LYS A 143 -3.42 12.06 -8.27
C LYS A 143 -3.39 13.56 -7.99
N ASN A 144 -2.20 14.11 -7.76
CA ASN A 144 -1.99 15.53 -7.61
C ASN A 144 -0.69 15.95 -8.32
N ASP A 145 -0.77 16.84 -9.30
CA ASP A 145 0.38 17.49 -9.97
C ASP A 145 1.54 16.55 -10.38
N GLY A 146 1.21 15.37 -10.95
CA GLY A 146 2.21 14.40 -11.40
C GLY A 146 2.78 13.52 -10.29
N LEU A 147 2.08 13.45 -9.16
CA LEU A 147 2.37 12.61 -7.99
C LEU A 147 1.12 11.82 -7.58
N VAL A 148 1.28 10.77 -6.78
CA VAL A 148 0.18 10.11 -6.07
C VAL A 148 0.21 10.53 -4.61
N GLU A 149 -0.82 11.22 -4.16
CA GLU A 149 -1.04 11.55 -2.76
C GLU A 149 -1.94 10.50 -2.11
N LEU A 150 -1.44 9.92 -1.03
CA LEU A 150 -2.15 9.00 -0.17
C LEU A 150 -2.65 9.77 1.04
N SER A 151 -3.90 9.53 1.43
CA SER A 151 -4.47 9.97 2.70
C SER A 151 -4.89 8.76 3.50
N ALA A 152 -4.63 8.78 4.82
CA ALA A 152 -5.19 7.81 5.74
C ALA A 152 -6.02 8.52 6.80
N THR A 153 -7.16 7.94 7.16
CA THR A 153 -8.05 8.42 8.23
C THR A 153 -8.26 7.31 9.25
N ASN A 154 -7.97 7.57 10.53
CA ASN A 154 -8.30 6.69 11.64
C ASN A 154 -9.68 7.08 12.19
N TYR A 155 -10.69 6.22 12.00
CA TYR A 155 -12.06 6.43 12.47
C TYR A 155 -12.30 5.93 13.90
N SER A 156 -11.31 5.26 14.50
CA SER A 156 -11.43 4.87 15.91
C SER A 156 -11.27 6.08 16.83
N LYS A 157 -11.69 5.91 18.08
CA LYS A 157 -11.41 6.85 19.18
C LYS A 157 -10.06 6.61 19.86
N TYR A 158 -9.26 5.68 19.33
CA TYR A 158 -8.03 5.21 19.95
C TYR A 158 -6.84 5.49 19.04
N ASP A 159 -5.68 5.67 19.67
CA ASP A 159 -4.43 5.75 18.93
C ASP A 159 -4.02 4.38 18.41
N VAL A 160 -3.68 4.31 17.13
CA VAL A 160 -3.12 3.14 16.48
C VAL A 160 -1.67 3.43 16.10
N GLN A 161 -0.94 2.41 15.67
CA GLN A 161 0.35 2.60 15.04
C GLN A 161 0.16 3.20 13.64
N GLY A 162 1.21 3.85 13.15
CA GLY A 162 1.27 4.41 11.81
C GLY A 162 0.82 3.41 10.75
N VAL A 163 0.22 3.95 9.69
CA VAL A 163 -0.30 3.16 8.58
C VAL A 163 0.84 2.90 7.61
N GLY A 164 1.33 1.67 7.61
CA GLY A 164 2.35 1.23 6.67
C GLY A 164 1.71 1.00 5.30
N VAL A 165 2.00 1.87 4.34
CA VAL A 165 1.49 1.77 2.96
C VAL A 165 2.60 1.31 2.03
N ARG A 166 2.27 0.38 1.14
CA ARG A 166 3.18 -0.21 0.16
C ARG A 166 2.53 -0.10 -1.21
N THR A 167 3.24 0.50 -2.15
CA THR A 167 2.70 0.87 -3.47
C THR A 167 3.55 0.29 -4.58
N ILE A 168 2.93 -0.42 -5.51
CA ILE A 168 3.54 -0.84 -6.77
C ILE A 168 3.02 0.06 -7.87
N PHE A 169 3.92 0.63 -8.66
CA PHE A 169 3.58 1.45 -9.82
C PHE A 169 3.68 0.58 -11.07
N LEU A 170 2.63 0.61 -11.88
CA LEU A 170 2.50 -0.20 -13.08
C LEU A 170 2.53 0.68 -14.33
N LYS A 171 3.19 0.20 -15.38
CA LYS A 171 3.09 0.77 -16.73
C LYS A 171 2.68 -0.33 -17.69
N ASN A 172 1.52 -0.18 -18.33
CA ASN A 172 0.93 -1.20 -19.20
C ASN A 172 0.84 -2.58 -18.51
N GLY A 173 0.43 -2.59 -17.23
CA GLY A 173 0.33 -3.81 -16.42
C GLY A 173 1.65 -4.43 -15.98
N LYS A 174 2.79 -3.75 -16.15
CA LYS A 174 4.10 -4.21 -15.69
C LYS A 174 4.62 -3.35 -14.54
N PRO A 175 5.19 -3.93 -13.47
CA PRO A 175 5.78 -3.15 -12.39
C PRO A 175 6.99 -2.37 -12.88
N VAL A 176 7.01 -1.07 -12.58
CA VAL A 176 8.11 -0.16 -12.92
C VAL A 176 8.75 0.50 -11.71
N ALA A 177 8.03 0.59 -10.58
CA ALA A 177 8.58 1.09 -9.33
C ALA A 177 7.85 0.50 -8.12
N PHE A 178 8.50 0.59 -6.96
CA PHE A 178 7.96 0.21 -5.66
C PHE A 178 8.33 1.29 -4.63
N ASP A 179 7.38 1.67 -3.79
CA ASP A 179 7.56 2.70 -2.77
C ASP A 179 6.81 2.33 -1.48
N THR A 180 7.34 2.78 -0.35
CA THR A 180 6.79 2.50 0.97
C THR A 180 6.78 3.76 1.81
N VAL A 181 5.64 4.07 2.43
CA VAL A 181 5.50 5.21 3.34
C VAL A 181 4.79 4.80 4.61
N ASN A 182 5.01 5.57 5.67
CA ASN A 182 4.29 5.43 6.93
C ASN A 182 3.48 6.70 7.17
N ILE A 183 2.16 6.59 7.28
CA ILE A 183 1.27 7.71 7.59
C ILE A 183 0.98 7.71 9.09
N ALA A 184 1.41 8.75 9.79
CA ALA A 184 1.26 8.91 11.23
C ALA A 184 1.22 10.40 11.60
N ASP A 185 0.73 10.74 12.79
CA ASP A 185 0.77 12.11 13.31
C ASP A 185 2.19 12.46 13.79
N VAL A 186 2.77 11.61 14.64
CA VAL A 186 4.10 11.80 15.21
C VAL A 186 4.79 10.45 15.40
N GLY A 187 5.97 10.30 14.80
CA GLY A 187 6.73 9.05 14.87
C GLY A 187 5.92 7.87 14.33
N THR A 188 5.54 6.95 15.20
CA THR A 188 4.71 5.79 14.86
C THR A 188 3.28 5.88 15.40
N ALA A 189 2.85 7.00 16.00
CA ALA A 189 1.50 7.14 16.54
C ALA A 189 0.55 7.79 15.52
N PHE A 190 -0.63 7.18 15.33
CA PHE A 190 -1.70 7.70 14.50
C PHE A 190 -3.00 7.84 15.31
N HIS A 191 -3.37 9.07 15.61
CA HIS A 191 -4.39 9.42 16.58
C HIS A 191 -5.80 9.11 16.10
N GLY A 192 -6.68 8.75 17.05
CA GLY A 192 -8.10 8.56 16.77
C GLY A 192 -8.75 9.84 16.22
N GLY A 193 -9.40 9.74 15.07
CA GLY A 193 -10.03 10.87 14.36
C GLY A 193 -9.09 11.66 13.44
N SER A 194 -7.79 11.37 13.40
CA SER A 194 -6.85 12.07 12.53
C SER A 194 -6.96 11.66 11.07
N THR A 195 -6.62 12.59 10.18
CA THR A 195 -6.35 12.33 8.76
C THR A 195 -5.01 12.93 8.37
N ASN A 196 -4.11 12.12 7.84
CA ASN A 196 -2.77 12.55 7.43
C ASN A 196 -2.46 12.10 6.00
N TYR A 197 -1.49 12.76 5.38
CA TYR A 197 -1.18 12.62 3.96
C TYR A 197 0.30 12.28 3.75
N GLN A 198 0.58 11.50 2.71
CA GLN A 198 1.94 11.21 2.22
C GLN A 198 1.91 11.17 0.69
N VAL A 199 3.00 11.61 0.07
CA VAL A 199 3.16 11.49 -1.39
C VAL A 199 4.02 10.28 -1.69
N VAL A 200 3.60 9.49 -2.67
CA VAL A 200 4.36 8.36 -3.23
C VAL A 200 4.51 8.51 -4.73
N GLY A 201 5.55 7.91 -5.28
CA GLY A 201 5.77 7.84 -6.72
C GLY A 201 6.01 9.20 -7.37
N MET A 202 7.27 9.50 -7.69
CA MET A 202 7.59 10.68 -8.50
C MET A 202 7.21 10.44 -9.96
N ASN A 203 6.60 11.43 -10.60
CA ASN A 203 6.30 11.49 -12.04
C ASN A 203 5.29 10.45 -12.56
N VAL A 204 4.01 10.76 -12.39
CA VAL A 204 2.87 9.93 -12.84
C VAL A 204 2.90 9.59 -14.33
N SER A 205 3.62 10.31 -15.20
CA SER A 205 3.74 9.91 -16.61
C SER A 205 4.41 8.55 -16.80
N ASP A 206 5.25 8.15 -15.84
CA ASP A 206 6.10 6.98 -15.92
C ASP A 206 5.36 5.69 -15.50
N TYR A 207 4.12 5.83 -15.04
CA TYR A 207 3.16 4.76 -14.74
C TYR A 207 1.77 5.10 -15.29
N ASP A 208 0.84 4.15 -15.28
CA ASP A 208 -0.56 4.33 -15.68
C ASP A 208 -1.57 3.65 -14.75
N ASP A 209 -1.09 2.89 -13.76
CA ASP A 209 -1.89 2.23 -12.73
C ASP A 209 -1.04 2.05 -11.46
N VAL A 210 -1.69 1.90 -10.31
CA VAL A 210 -1.02 1.63 -9.02
C VAL A 210 -1.78 0.59 -8.21
N VAL A 211 -1.02 -0.29 -7.54
CA VAL A 211 -1.53 -1.20 -6.52
C VAL A 211 -1.13 -0.67 -5.16
N VAL A 212 -2.11 -0.35 -4.31
CA VAL A 212 -1.88 0.19 -2.96
C VAL A 212 -2.38 -0.81 -1.93
N THR A 213 -1.46 -1.30 -1.09
CA THR A 213 -1.81 -2.08 0.11
C THR A 213 -1.42 -1.31 1.35
N TYR A 214 -2.14 -1.50 2.45
CA TYR A 214 -1.78 -0.88 3.72
C TYR A 214 -2.04 -1.81 4.89
N THR A 215 -1.25 -1.69 5.94
CA THR A 215 -1.46 -2.39 7.22
C THR A 215 -1.57 -1.38 8.35
N SER A 216 -2.44 -1.65 9.33
CA SER A 216 -2.55 -0.84 10.53
C SER A 216 -2.66 -1.74 11.76
N VAL A 217 -1.90 -1.37 12.79
CA VAL A 217 -1.73 -2.15 14.01
C VAL A 217 -2.21 -1.30 15.18
N SER A 218 -3.03 -1.86 16.06
CA SER A 218 -3.41 -1.19 17.31
C SER A 218 -2.43 -1.56 18.43
N ASN A 219 -2.19 -0.61 19.33
CA ASN A 219 -1.44 -0.86 20.56
C ASN A 219 -2.25 -1.62 21.61
N ILE A 220 -3.58 -1.69 21.43
CA ILE A 220 -4.54 -2.40 22.27
C ILE A 220 -5.52 -3.20 21.38
N PRO A 221 -6.09 -4.33 21.84
CA PRO A 221 -7.17 -4.97 21.12
C PRO A 221 -8.33 -3.99 20.90
N LEU A 222 -8.78 -3.84 19.65
CA LEU A 222 -9.92 -2.97 19.30
C LEU A 222 -11.20 -3.82 19.19
N PRO A 223 -12.37 -3.26 19.55
CA PRO A 223 -13.64 -3.92 19.26
C PRO A 223 -13.81 -4.09 17.74
N GLU A 224 -14.43 -5.18 17.28
CA GLU A 224 -14.67 -5.40 15.84
C GLU A 224 -15.78 -4.50 15.26
N ASP A 225 -16.53 -3.79 16.10
CA ASP A 225 -17.72 -3.03 15.70
C ASP A 225 -17.45 -1.53 15.52
N ILE A 226 -17.25 -1.11 14.25
CA ILE A 226 -17.67 0.21 13.71
C ILE A 226 -18.14 0.02 12.26
#